data_AF-A0A3C0DUF3-F1
#
_entry.id   AF-A0A3C0DUF3-F1
#
_cell.length_a   1.000
_cell.length_b   1.000
_cell.length_c   1.000
_cell.angle_alpha   90.00
_cell.angle_beta   90.00
_cell.angle_gamma   90.00
#
_symmetry.space_group_name_H-M   'P 1'
#
loop_
_entity.id
_entity.type
_entity.pdbx_description
1 polymer ?
#
loop_
_entity_poly.entity_id
_entity_poly.type
_entity_poly.pdbx_seq_one_letter_code
_entity_poly.pdbx_strand_id
1 'polypeptide(L)'
;QIKNDWALVDKFTFHRLGDMPVPALLFRPPNNIDQTLDVIIYADGRGMRNAARVNGPIRKLVNESTAVFAVDLRGLGETRDQGSNAKYHSHSHRVGNVATHIGQPLLGQRVRDLLAVVDYLNEVGSERVRSIQLVGTGAAGPVALHAAALDARIIKVELRNSEVNSWVEDVVAQPLRREMVDHIVPNALAWYDLPDLARQLDARLKIQ
;
A
#
# COMPACT_ATOMS: atom_id res chain seq x y z
N GLN A 1 12.92 5.45 18.41
CA GLN A 1 12.07 6.64 18.23
C GLN A 1 12.96 7.82 17.85
N ILE A 2 12.61 8.55 16.80
CA ILE A 2 13.29 9.78 16.36
C ILE A 2 12.28 10.92 16.44
N LYS A 3 12.62 12.04 17.08
CA LYS A 3 11.78 13.25 17.10
C LYS A 3 12.31 14.26 16.10
N ASN A 4 11.44 14.80 15.26
CA ASN A 4 11.72 15.96 14.42
C ASN A 4 10.67 17.05 14.68
N ASP A 5 10.80 18.21 14.02
CA ASP A 5 9.97 19.40 14.30
C ASP A 5 8.47 19.19 14.05
N TRP A 6 8.09 18.19 13.26
CA TRP A 6 6.71 17.97 12.83
C TRP A 6 6.15 16.59 13.19
N ALA A 7 6.97 15.64 13.63
CA ALA A 7 6.55 14.30 13.98
C ALA A 7 7.48 13.59 14.97
N LEU A 8 6.89 12.70 15.76
CA LEU A 8 7.57 11.56 16.38
C LEU A 8 7.55 10.40 15.39
N VAL A 9 8.70 9.75 15.21
CA VAL A 9 8.90 8.67 14.24
C VAL A 9 9.31 7.39 14.95
N ASP A 10 8.50 6.35 14.78
CA ASP A 10 8.70 5.03 15.34
C ASP A 10 8.87 4.00 14.21
N LYS A 11 9.85 3.11 14.36
CA LYS A 11 10.12 2.05 13.37
C LYS A 11 9.36 0.80 13.77
N PHE A 12 8.64 0.23 12.82
CA PHE A 12 7.85 -0.98 12.98
C PHE A 12 8.25 -2.01 11.94
N THR A 13 8.02 -3.27 12.30
CA THR A 13 7.99 -4.37 11.34
C THR A 13 6.76 -5.21 11.69
N PHE A 14 5.81 -5.31 10.79
CA PHE A 14 4.65 -6.18 10.99
C PHE A 14 5.00 -7.61 10.59
N HIS A 15 4.67 -8.56 11.46
CA HIS A 15 4.92 -9.97 11.25
C HIS A 15 3.60 -10.74 11.27
N ARG A 16 3.42 -11.63 10.30
CA ARG A 16 2.39 -12.67 10.33
C ARG A 16 3.06 -14.03 10.19
N LEU A 17 2.53 -15.03 10.89
CA LEU A 17 3.06 -16.38 10.81
C LEU A 17 2.99 -16.88 9.36
N GLY A 18 4.13 -17.34 8.83
CA GLY A 18 4.23 -17.85 7.46
C GLY A 18 4.22 -16.77 6.37
N ASP A 19 4.35 -15.49 6.72
CA ASP A 19 4.37 -14.40 5.75
C ASP A 19 5.63 -13.52 5.82
N MET A 20 5.86 -12.72 4.77
CA MET A 20 7.00 -11.79 4.74
C MET A 20 6.80 -10.63 5.73
N PRO A 21 7.86 -10.18 6.43
CA PRO A 21 7.77 -9.00 7.28
C PRO A 21 7.47 -7.75 6.44
N VAL A 22 6.62 -6.87 6.96
CA VAL A 22 6.27 -5.59 6.34
C VAL A 22 6.96 -4.45 7.10
N PRO A 23 8.04 -3.85 6.56
CA PRO A 23 8.70 -2.71 7.18
C PRO A 23 7.80 -1.48 7.16
N ALA A 24 7.81 -0.73 8.26
CA ALA A 24 6.99 0.47 8.37
C ALA A 24 7.63 1.56 9.25
N LEU A 25 7.21 2.79 9.00
CA LEU A 25 7.48 3.96 9.83
C LEU A 25 6.16 4.60 10.23
N LEU A 26 5.95 4.76 11.54
CA LEU A 26 4.84 5.53 12.09
C LEU A 26 5.29 6.97 12.30
N PHE A 27 4.61 7.91 11.66
CA PHE A 27 4.74 9.34 11.89
C PHE A 27 3.53 9.83 12.66
N ARG A 28 3.72 10.35 13.86
CA ARG A 28 2.65 10.84 14.74
C ARG A 28 2.91 12.26 15.22
N PRO A 29 1.86 13.08 15.45
CA PRO A 29 2.02 14.44 15.94
C PRO A 29 2.81 14.47 17.26
N PRO A 30 3.79 15.38 17.42
CA PRO A 30 4.75 15.33 18.52
C PRO A 30 4.15 15.64 19.90
N ASN A 31 3.00 16.32 19.93
CA ASN A 31 2.36 16.79 21.17
C ASN A 31 1.11 15.99 21.56
N ASN A 32 0.65 15.05 20.71
CA ASN A 32 -0.62 14.34 20.89
C ASN A 32 -0.38 12.82 20.97
N ILE A 33 0.40 12.40 21.97
CA ILE A 33 0.81 10.99 22.13
C ILE A 33 -0.33 10.11 22.66
N ASP A 34 -1.21 10.68 23.50
CA ASP A 34 -2.29 9.96 24.18
C ASP A 34 -3.68 10.20 23.61
N GLN A 35 -3.77 10.91 22.48
CA GLN A 35 -5.03 11.12 21.80
C GLN A 35 -5.34 9.99 20.83
N THR A 36 -6.63 9.74 20.64
CA THR A 36 -7.12 8.93 19.54
C THR A 36 -6.87 9.65 18.21
N LEU A 37 -6.25 8.98 17.24
CA LEU A 37 -5.86 9.58 15.95
C LEU A 37 -6.57 8.91 14.78
N ASP A 38 -6.84 9.68 13.74
CA ASP A 38 -7.08 9.13 12.41
C ASP A 38 -5.75 8.59 11.88
N VAL A 39 -5.75 7.39 11.31
CA VAL A 39 -4.53 6.74 10.83
C VAL A 39 -4.61 6.55 9.33
N ILE A 40 -3.63 7.12 8.62
CA ILE A 40 -3.46 6.89 7.18
C ILE A 40 -2.36 5.84 6.98
N ILE A 41 -2.72 4.69 6.40
CA ILE A 41 -1.74 3.75 5.86
C ILE A 41 -1.30 4.31 4.49
N TYR A 42 0.01 4.50 4.29
CA TYR A 42 0.58 5.08 3.08
C TYR A 42 1.54 4.09 2.42
N ALA A 43 1.18 3.60 1.23
CA ALA A 43 2.02 2.74 0.41
C ALA A 43 2.43 3.45 -0.89
N ASP A 44 3.73 3.48 -1.20
CA ASP A 44 4.28 4.04 -2.44
C ASP A 44 5.00 2.93 -3.22
N GLY A 45 4.72 2.81 -4.53
CA GLY A 45 5.46 1.92 -5.44
C GLY A 45 6.99 2.14 -5.44
N ARG A 46 7.44 3.33 -5.06
CA ARG A 46 8.87 3.69 -4.93
C ARG A 46 9.41 3.53 -3.51
N GLY A 47 8.56 3.15 -2.56
CA GLY A 47 8.88 2.90 -1.16
C GLY A 47 8.65 4.07 -0.22
N MET A 48 8.51 3.78 1.08
CA MET A 48 8.21 4.72 2.14
C MET A 48 9.26 5.82 2.29
N ARG A 49 10.55 5.52 2.04
CA ARG A 49 11.63 6.52 2.10
C ARG A 49 11.46 7.59 1.03
N ASN A 50 10.96 7.23 -0.14
CA ASN A 50 10.62 8.20 -1.17
C ASN A 50 9.43 9.09 -0.76
N ALA A 51 8.44 8.52 -0.08
CA ALA A 51 7.30 9.27 0.44
C ALA A 51 7.66 10.17 1.66
N ALA A 52 8.66 9.77 2.44
CA ALA A 52 9.11 10.44 3.66
C ALA A 52 10.27 11.45 3.44
N ARG A 53 10.70 11.64 2.18
CA ARG A 53 11.75 12.61 1.82
C ARG A 53 11.37 14.03 2.26
N VAL A 54 12.35 14.94 2.30
CA VAL A 54 12.10 16.36 2.55
C VAL A 54 11.07 16.88 1.53
N ASN A 55 10.01 17.53 2.03
CA ASN A 55 8.84 17.97 1.24
C ASN A 55 8.04 16.84 0.56
N GLY A 56 8.21 15.61 1.02
CA GLY A 56 7.42 14.45 0.60
C GLY A 56 5.96 14.51 1.08
N PRO A 57 5.09 13.68 0.49
CA PRO A 57 3.65 13.69 0.78
C PRO A 57 3.31 13.37 2.25
N ILE A 58 4.11 12.54 2.94
CA ILE A 58 3.84 12.15 4.33
C ILE A 58 3.77 13.36 5.27
N ARG A 59 4.69 14.32 5.13
CA ARG A 59 4.72 15.52 5.97
C ARG A 59 3.44 16.35 5.85
N LYS A 60 2.80 16.36 4.69
CA LYS A 60 1.55 17.10 4.44
C LYS A 60 0.32 16.40 5.03
N LEU A 61 0.43 15.11 5.32
CA LEU A 61 -0.67 14.29 5.84
C LEU A 61 -0.68 14.26 7.36
N VAL A 62 0.49 14.30 8.01
CA VAL A 62 0.57 14.37 9.47
C VAL A 62 0.09 15.75 9.95
N ASN A 63 -0.87 15.73 10.88
CA ASN A 63 -1.40 16.91 11.55
C ASN A 63 -1.79 16.55 13.00
N GLU A 64 -2.37 17.49 13.74
CA GLU A 64 -2.70 17.32 15.16
C GLU A 64 -3.60 16.11 15.46
N SER A 65 -4.45 15.67 14.53
CA SER A 65 -5.39 14.56 14.72
C SER A 65 -5.10 13.35 13.82
N THR A 66 -4.06 13.40 12.97
CA THR A 66 -3.77 12.38 11.96
C THR A 66 -2.33 11.85 12.07
N ALA A 67 -2.21 10.53 12.23
CA ALA A 67 -0.95 9.80 12.11
C ALA A 67 -0.83 9.14 10.72
N VAL A 68 0.40 8.84 10.30
CA VAL A 68 0.68 8.15 9.04
C VAL A 68 1.56 6.94 9.30
N PHE A 69 1.07 5.75 8.93
CA PHE A 69 1.87 4.53 8.80
C PHE A 69 2.37 4.42 7.36
N ALA A 70 3.63 4.78 7.12
CA ALA A 70 4.26 4.54 5.83
C ALA A 70 4.81 3.12 5.77
N VAL A 71 4.47 2.37 4.73
CA VAL A 71 4.75 0.93 4.65
C VAL A 71 5.44 0.58 3.34
N ASP A 72 6.41 -0.33 3.41
CA ASP A 72 6.99 -1.00 2.24
C ASP A 72 6.36 -2.37 2.07
N LEU A 73 5.44 -2.48 1.11
CA LEU A 73 4.86 -3.78 0.75
C LEU A 73 5.93 -4.65 0.09
N ARG A 74 5.76 -5.98 0.13
CA ARG A 74 6.77 -6.91 -0.37
C ARG A 74 7.15 -6.63 -1.84
N GLY A 75 8.44 -6.62 -2.12
CA GLY A 75 9.00 -6.29 -3.43
C GLY A 75 9.01 -4.79 -3.76
N LEU A 76 8.61 -3.92 -2.84
CA LEU A 76 8.69 -2.46 -2.96
C LEU A 76 9.65 -1.89 -1.89
N GLY A 77 10.14 -0.68 -2.14
CA GLY A 77 10.99 0.06 -1.21
C GLY A 77 12.19 -0.74 -0.71
N GLU A 78 12.32 -0.90 0.62
CA GLU A 78 13.40 -1.63 1.27
C GLU A 78 13.47 -3.12 0.90
N THR A 79 12.36 -3.70 0.41
CA THR A 79 12.29 -5.12 -0.01
C THR A 79 12.36 -5.31 -1.52
N ARG A 80 12.62 -4.23 -2.28
CA ARG A 80 12.68 -4.27 -3.75
C ARG A 80 13.80 -5.17 -4.26
N ASP A 81 13.48 -6.01 -5.24
CA ASP A 81 14.48 -6.83 -5.92
C ASP A 81 15.42 -5.97 -6.77
N GLN A 82 16.72 -6.12 -6.52
CA GLN A 82 17.78 -5.40 -7.23
C GLN A 82 18.20 -6.12 -8.52
N GLY A 83 17.84 -7.39 -8.69
CA GLY A 83 18.31 -8.22 -9.80
C GLY A 83 17.38 -8.31 -11.01
N SER A 84 16.09 -7.97 -10.88
CA SER A 84 15.13 -8.15 -11.98
C SER A 84 15.33 -7.17 -13.13
N ASN A 85 15.64 -5.90 -12.82
CA ASN A 85 15.56 -4.83 -13.83
C ASN A 85 16.59 -4.98 -14.96
N ALA A 86 17.81 -5.43 -14.62
CA ALA A 86 18.90 -5.59 -15.59
C ALA A 86 18.58 -6.55 -16.74
N LYS A 87 17.76 -7.58 -16.49
CA LYS A 87 17.45 -8.62 -17.48
C LYS A 87 16.02 -8.52 -18.03
N TYR A 88 15.07 -8.10 -17.20
CA TYR A 88 13.64 -8.21 -17.52
C TYR A 88 12.94 -6.86 -17.69
N HIS A 89 13.67 -5.75 -17.58
CA HIS A 89 13.11 -4.40 -17.59
C HIS A 89 11.91 -4.24 -16.64
N SER A 90 11.98 -4.94 -15.50
CA SER A 90 11.01 -4.88 -14.44
C SER A 90 11.68 -4.99 -13.09
N HIS A 91 11.19 -4.27 -12.08
CA HIS A 91 11.66 -4.36 -10.70
C HIS A 91 11.03 -5.52 -9.91
N SER A 92 10.03 -6.19 -10.49
CA SER A 92 9.24 -7.21 -9.80
C SER A 92 9.28 -8.58 -10.49
N HIS A 93 9.92 -8.74 -11.65
CA HIS A 93 9.81 -9.97 -12.46
C HIS A 93 10.16 -11.27 -11.72
N ARG A 94 11.30 -11.34 -11.03
CA ARG A 94 11.69 -12.56 -10.28
C ARG A 94 10.69 -12.87 -9.18
N VAL A 95 10.32 -11.87 -8.38
CA VAL A 95 9.40 -12.04 -7.25
C VAL A 95 7.99 -12.39 -7.73
N GLY A 96 7.50 -11.70 -8.77
CA GLY A 96 6.20 -11.95 -9.40
C GLY A 96 6.09 -13.34 -10.01
N ASN A 97 7.17 -13.83 -10.65
CA ASN A 97 7.19 -15.19 -11.15
C ASN A 97 7.16 -16.22 -10.02
N VAL A 98 8.00 -16.10 -9.00
CA VAL A 98 7.96 -17.03 -7.85
C VAL A 98 6.58 -17.04 -7.19
N ALA A 99 5.99 -15.86 -6.99
CA ALA A 99 4.63 -15.70 -6.47
C ALA A 99 3.59 -16.47 -7.32
N THR A 100 3.70 -16.39 -8.65
CA THR A 100 2.85 -17.14 -9.58
C THR A 100 3.06 -18.65 -9.46
N HIS A 101 4.32 -19.12 -9.36
CA HIS A 101 4.63 -20.56 -9.26
C HIS A 101 4.10 -21.20 -7.98
N ILE A 102 3.97 -20.44 -6.89
CA ILE A 102 3.37 -20.93 -5.63
C ILE A 102 1.85 -20.72 -5.58
N GLY A 103 1.22 -20.30 -6.69
CA GLY A 103 -0.22 -20.07 -6.77
C GLY A 103 -0.73 -18.87 -5.96
N GLN A 104 0.17 -17.96 -5.57
CA GLN A 104 -0.18 -16.78 -4.77
C GLN A 104 0.32 -15.52 -5.48
N PRO A 105 -0.49 -14.87 -6.35
CA PRO A 105 -0.03 -13.74 -7.15
C PRO A 105 0.47 -12.58 -6.29
N LEU A 106 1.52 -11.89 -6.74
CA LEU A 106 2.22 -10.88 -5.95
C LEU A 106 1.31 -9.73 -5.51
N LEU A 107 0.35 -9.31 -6.34
CA LEU A 107 -0.68 -8.34 -5.96
C LEU A 107 -1.45 -8.80 -4.73
N GLY A 108 -1.97 -10.04 -4.74
CA GLY A 108 -2.73 -10.60 -3.63
C GLY A 108 -1.89 -10.75 -2.36
N GLN A 109 -0.60 -11.04 -2.50
CA GLN A 109 0.32 -11.04 -1.36
C GLN A 109 0.52 -9.63 -0.77
N ARG A 110 0.67 -8.59 -1.61
CA ARG A 110 0.77 -7.19 -1.17
C ARG A 110 -0.53 -6.68 -0.54
N VAL A 111 -1.69 -7.18 -0.97
CA VAL A 111 -2.97 -6.92 -0.30
C VAL A 111 -2.93 -7.46 1.12
N ARG A 112 -2.42 -8.68 1.33
CA ARG A 112 -2.23 -9.23 2.68
C ARG A 112 -1.28 -8.39 3.53
N ASP A 113 -0.21 -7.84 2.95
CA ASP A 113 0.68 -6.91 3.65
C ASP A 113 -0.09 -5.70 4.22
N LEU A 114 -0.91 -5.05 3.39
CA LEU A 114 -1.74 -3.93 3.85
C LEU A 114 -2.73 -4.35 4.93
N LEU A 115 -3.40 -5.49 4.75
CA LEU A 115 -4.35 -5.99 5.75
C LEU A 115 -3.67 -6.36 7.07
N ALA A 116 -2.38 -6.70 7.10
CA ALA A 116 -1.63 -6.93 8.34
C ALA A 116 -1.52 -5.66 9.18
N VAL A 117 -1.34 -4.52 8.51
CA VAL A 117 -1.31 -3.21 9.15
C VAL A 117 -2.71 -2.85 9.66
N VAL A 118 -3.77 -3.13 8.89
CA VAL A 118 -5.16 -2.92 9.32
C VAL A 118 -5.49 -3.76 10.54
N ASP A 119 -5.11 -5.04 10.57
CA ASP A 119 -5.32 -5.92 11.72
C ASP A 119 -4.62 -5.39 12.97
N TYR A 120 -3.35 -5.00 12.85
CA TYR A 120 -2.62 -4.39 13.96
C TYR A 120 -3.33 -3.12 14.48
N LEU A 121 -3.76 -2.23 13.59
CA LEU A 121 -4.46 -1.00 13.99
C LEU A 121 -5.79 -1.31 14.68
N ASN A 122 -6.48 -2.36 14.26
CA ASN A 122 -7.70 -2.83 14.91
C ASN A 122 -7.41 -3.43 16.30
N GLU A 123 -6.32 -4.18 16.47
CA GLU A 123 -5.88 -4.71 17.77
C GLU A 123 -5.47 -3.60 18.75
N VAL A 124 -4.84 -2.53 18.27
CA VAL A 124 -4.55 -1.32 19.05
C VAL A 124 -5.84 -0.68 19.58
N GLY A 125 -6.95 -0.81 18.85
CA GLY A 125 -8.29 -0.51 19.33
C GLY A 125 -8.71 0.96 19.25
N SER A 126 -10.02 1.16 19.42
CA SER A 126 -10.69 2.46 19.25
C SER A 126 -10.25 3.55 20.24
N GLU A 127 -9.59 3.18 21.34
CA GLU A 127 -9.02 4.13 22.29
C GLU A 127 -7.88 4.96 21.67
N ARG A 128 -7.16 4.39 20.70
CA ARG A 128 -6.00 5.01 20.05
C ARG A 128 -6.21 5.27 18.56
N VAL A 129 -7.04 4.47 17.89
CA VAL A 129 -7.32 4.57 16.44
C VAL A 129 -8.78 4.96 16.20
N ARG A 130 -9.01 6.19 15.73
CA ARG A 130 -10.34 6.73 15.42
C ARG A 130 -10.87 6.17 14.10
N SER A 131 -10.02 6.16 13.09
CA SER A 131 -10.36 5.67 11.76
C SER A 131 -9.12 5.19 11.02
N ILE A 132 -9.33 4.33 10.02
CA ILE A 132 -8.28 3.83 9.14
C ILE A 132 -8.57 4.30 7.72
N GLN A 133 -7.63 5.02 7.14
CA GLN A 133 -7.64 5.47 5.75
C GLN A 133 -6.43 4.89 5.02
N LEU A 134 -6.50 4.81 3.70
CA LEU A 134 -5.46 4.21 2.88
C LEU A 134 -5.09 5.11 1.72
N VAL A 135 -3.79 5.29 1.49
CA VAL A 135 -3.25 5.96 0.31
C VAL A 135 -2.35 4.99 -0.45
N GLY A 136 -2.72 4.66 -1.68
CA GLY A 136 -1.90 3.85 -2.60
C GLY A 136 -1.33 4.72 -3.72
N THR A 137 0.00 4.74 -3.88
CA THR A 137 0.68 5.51 -4.92
C THR A 137 1.41 4.61 -5.92
N GLY A 138 1.29 4.88 -7.22
CA GLY A 138 2.01 4.12 -8.26
C GLY A 138 1.60 2.66 -8.27
N ALA A 139 2.59 1.75 -8.24
CA ALA A 139 2.38 0.31 -8.16
C ALA A 139 1.53 -0.15 -6.94
N ALA A 140 1.42 0.67 -5.89
CA ALA A 140 0.57 0.35 -4.73
C ALA A 140 -0.92 0.71 -4.94
N GLY A 141 -1.27 1.40 -6.03
CA GLY A 141 -2.65 1.82 -6.33
C GLY A 141 -3.62 0.64 -6.43
N PRO A 142 -3.39 -0.33 -7.34
CA PRO A 142 -4.25 -1.50 -7.47
C PRO A 142 -4.34 -2.31 -6.17
N VAL A 143 -3.23 -2.41 -5.43
CA VAL A 143 -3.19 -3.11 -4.14
C VAL A 143 -4.10 -2.43 -3.12
N ALA A 144 -4.05 -1.09 -3.03
CA ALA A 144 -4.87 -0.33 -2.11
C ALA A 144 -6.37 -0.42 -2.46
N LEU A 145 -6.70 -0.40 -3.75
CA LEU A 145 -8.06 -0.59 -4.23
C LEU A 145 -8.63 -1.94 -3.79
N HIS A 146 -7.88 -3.03 -3.99
CA HIS A 146 -8.30 -4.36 -3.54
C HIS A 146 -8.44 -4.45 -2.03
N ALA A 147 -7.48 -3.92 -1.26
CA ALA A 147 -7.54 -3.95 0.20
C ALA A 147 -8.81 -3.24 0.72
N ALA A 148 -9.14 -2.07 0.18
CA ALA A 148 -10.35 -1.33 0.56
C ALA A 148 -11.65 -2.04 0.16
N ALA A 149 -11.66 -2.72 -0.99
CA ALA A 149 -12.81 -3.50 -1.45
C ALA A 149 -13.06 -4.74 -0.58
N LEU A 150 -11.99 -5.35 -0.04
CA LEU A 150 -12.06 -6.54 0.81
C LEU A 150 -12.31 -6.24 2.29
N ASP A 151 -11.96 -5.05 2.77
CA ASP A 151 -12.01 -4.72 4.19
C ASP A 151 -12.73 -3.39 4.46
N ALA A 152 -13.89 -3.50 5.13
CA ALA A 152 -14.74 -2.36 5.45
C ALA A 152 -14.16 -1.44 6.54
N ARG A 153 -13.15 -1.88 7.30
CA ARG A 153 -12.47 -1.04 8.31
C ARG A 153 -11.71 0.12 7.68
N ILE A 154 -11.32 0.00 6.41
CA ILE A 154 -10.70 1.08 5.63
C ILE A 154 -11.80 2.05 5.19
N ILE A 155 -12.04 3.12 5.94
CA ILE A 155 -13.19 4.00 5.68
C ILE A 155 -13.03 4.88 4.44
N LYS A 156 -11.79 5.09 3.98
CA LYS A 156 -11.47 5.90 2.80
C LYS A 156 -10.20 5.42 2.13
N VAL A 157 -10.18 5.41 0.81
CA VAL A 157 -9.00 5.11 0.00
C VAL A 157 -8.73 6.20 -1.02
N GLU A 158 -7.48 6.61 -1.14
CA GLU A 158 -7.00 7.54 -2.14
C GLU A 158 -5.94 6.86 -3.02
N LEU A 159 -6.19 6.82 -4.33
CA LEU A 159 -5.23 6.35 -5.32
C LEU A 159 -4.54 7.55 -5.95
N ARG A 160 -3.20 7.56 -5.93
CA ARG A 160 -2.39 8.65 -6.48
C ARG A 160 -1.48 8.13 -7.57
N ASN A 161 -1.61 8.64 -8.79
CA ASN A 161 -0.78 8.21 -9.92
C ASN A 161 -0.74 6.68 -10.05
N SER A 162 -1.89 6.00 -9.93
CA SER A 162 -1.97 4.55 -10.01
C SER A 162 -1.43 4.08 -11.37
N GLU A 163 -0.56 3.08 -11.35
CA GLU A 163 0.05 2.56 -12.57
C GLU A 163 -0.94 1.75 -13.42
N VAL A 164 -1.91 1.09 -12.80
CA VAL A 164 -2.95 0.32 -13.51
C VAL A 164 -4.31 0.73 -12.95
N ASN A 165 -5.24 1.08 -13.82
CA ASN A 165 -6.62 1.49 -13.48
C ASN A 165 -7.66 0.58 -14.14
N SER A 166 -7.28 -0.17 -15.17
CA SER A 166 -8.06 -1.27 -15.77
C SER A 166 -7.09 -2.31 -16.33
N TRP A 167 -7.29 -3.60 -16.03
CA TRP A 167 -6.50 -4.65 -16.67
C TRP A 167 -6.80 -4.76 -18.17
N VAL A 168 -8.04 -4.49 -18.59
CA VAL A 168 -8.41 -4.49 -20.01
C VAL A 168 -7.63 -3.40 -20.77
N GLU A 169 -7.72 -2.15 -20.31
CA GLU A 169 -7.15 -0.99 -21.01
C GLU A 169 -5.64 -0.84 -20.82
N ASP A 170 -5.13 -1.08 -19.60
CA ASP A 170 -3.75 -0.78 -19.25
C ASP A 170 -2.80 -1.97 -19.37
N VAL A 171 -3.32 -3.20 -19.50
CA VAL A 171 -2.51 -4.43 -19.58
C VAL A 171 -2.80 -5.19 -20.87
N VAL A 172 -4.05 -5.63 -21.08
CA VAL A 172 -4.41 -6.45 -22.25
C VAL A 172 -4.25 -5.67 -23.55
N ALA A 173 -4.76 -4.43 -23.59
CA ALA A 173 -4.64 -3.57 -24.77
C ALA A 173 -3.22 -3.01 -24.98
N GLN A 174 -2.30 -3.17 -24.01
CA GLN A 174 -0.96 -2.59 -24.04
C GLN A 174 0.14 -3.65 -23.77
N PRO A 175 0.33 -4.64 -24.67
CA PRO A 175 1.19 -5.81 -24.42
C PRO A 175 2.69 -5.51 -24.25
N LEU A 176 3.14 -4.31 -24.65
CA LEU A 176 4.54 -3.87 -24.52
C LEU A 176 4.79 -3.02 -23.27
N ARG A 177 3.77 -2.79 -22.44
CA ARG A 177 3.89 -1.98 -21.23
C ARG A 177 4.78 -2.69 -20.21
N ARG A 178 5.72 -1.95 -19.64
CA ARG A 178 6.67 -2.45 -18.63
C ARG A 178 6.04 -2.42 -17.24
N GLU A 179 6.65 -3.14 -16.30
CA GLU A 179 6.23 -3.18 -14.88
C GLU A 179 4.81 -3.69 -14.63
N MET A 180 4.33 -4.63 -15.45
CA MET A 180 2.96 -5.16 -15.32
C MET A 180 2.86 -6.47 -14.53
N VAL A 181 3.98 -7.20 -14.39
CA VAL A 181 4.00 -8.58 -13.82
C VAL A 181 3.49 -8.65 -12.37
N ASP A 182 3.65 -7.59 -11.59
CA ASP A 182 3.22 -7.52 -10.20
C ASP A 182 1.78 -7.03 -10.01
N HIS A 183 1.09 -6.71 -11.11
CA HIS A 183 -0.32 -6.34 -11.14
C HIS A 183 -1.23 -7.49 -11.59
N ILE A 184 -0.66 -8.64 -12.00
CA ILE A 184 -1.43 -9.74 -12.56
C ILE A 184 -2.11 -10.54 -11.45
N VAL A 185 -3.43 -10.72 -11.59
CA VAL A 185 -4.24 -11.65 -10.80
C VAL A 185 -4.85 -12.68 -11.75
N PRO A 186 -4.41 -13.95 -11.71
CA PRO A 186 -4.94 -14.99 -12.57
C PRO A 186 -6.47 -15.10 -12.47
N ASN A 187 -7.12 -15.24 -13.62
CA ASN A 187 -8.58 -15.35 -13.78
C ASN A 187 -9.42 -14.16 -13.30
N ALA A 188 -8.84 -13.02 -12.91
CA ALA A 188 -9.63 -11.88 -12.41
C ALA A 188 -10.67 -11.39 -13.43
N LEU A 189 -10.27 -11.23 -14.70
CA LEU A 189 -11.14 -10.76 -15.80
C LEU A 189 -12.33 -11.69 -16.12
N ALA A 190 -12.36 -12.92 -15.60
CA ALA A 190 -13.55 -13.76 -15.69
C ALA A 190 -14.67 -13.33 -14.72
N TRP A 191 -14.35 -12.45 -13.75
CA TRP A 191 -15.22 -12.06 -12.65
C TRP A 191 -15.36 -10.54 -12.51
N TYR A 192 -14.27 -9.78 -12.66
CA TYR A 192 -14.24 -8.32 -12.49
C TYR A 192 -13.01 -7.69 -13.14
N ASP A 193 -13.06 -6.36 -13.30
CA ASP A 193 -11.89 -5.51 -13.54
C ASP A 193 -11.75 -4.44 -12.43
N LEU A 194 -10.61 -3.74 -12.36
CA LEU A 194 -10.34 -2.68 -11.37
C LEU A 194 -11.42 -1.58 -11.35
N PRO A 195 -12.02 -1.13 -12.47
CA PRO A 195 -13.12 -0.17 -12.43
C PRO A 195 -14.37 -0.69 -11.70
N ASP A 196 -14.59 -2.00 -11.64
CA ASP A 196 -15.71 -2.58 -10.89
C ASP A 196 -15.48 -2.48 -9.39
N LEU A 197 -14.25 -2.72 -8.93
CA LEU A 197 -13.86 -2.46 -7.52
C LEU A 197 -13.98 -0.98 -7.19
N ALA A 198 -13.58 -0.10 -8.11
CA ALA A 198 -13.72 1.33 -7.93
C ALA A 198 -15.19 1.75 -7.76
N ARG A 199 -16.09 1.18 -8.57
CA ARG A 199 -17.53 1.40 -8.47
C ARG A 199 -18.12 0.89 -7.16
N GLN A 200 -17.63 -0.25 -6.67
CA GLN A 200 -18.06 -0.81 -5.38
C GLN A 200 -17.71 0.12 -4.20
N LEU A 201 -16.60 0.85 -4.28
CA LEU A 201 -16.15 1.73 -3.21
C LEU A 201 -16.86 3.09 -3.21
N ASP A 202 -17.33 3.55 -4.36
CA ASP A 202 -18.13 4.77 -4.52
C ASP A 202 -17.53 5.96 -3.73
N ALA A 203 -18.29 6.56 -2.81
CA ALA A 203 -17.85 7.71 -2.02
C ALA A 203 -16.61 7.47 -1.12
N ARG A 204 -16.22 6.20 -0.89
CA ARG A 204 -14.99 5.86 -0.15
C ARG A 204 -13.73 6.06 -1.00
N LEU A 205 -13.85 6.12 -2.33
CA LEU A 205 -12.71 6.19 -3.25
C LEU A 205 -12.45 7.62 -3.74
N LYS A 206 -11.19 8.02 -3.73
CA LYS A 206 -10.68 9.22 -4.40
C LYS A 206 -9.54 8.84 -5.34
N ILE A 207 -9.59 9.30 -6.59
CA ILE A 207 -8.53 9.09 -7.59
C ILE A 207 -7.88 10.45 -7.90
N GLN A 208 -6.54 10.49 -7.92
CA GLN A 208 -5.71 11.65 -8.24
C GLN A 208 -4.63 11.34 -9.27
#